data_AF-A0A3D5MIT0-F1
#
_entry.id   AF-A0A3D5MIT0-F1
#
_cell.length_a   1.000
_cell.length_b   1.000
_cell.length_c   1.000
_cell.angle_alpha   90.00
_cell.angle_beta   90.00
_cell.angle_gamma   90.00
#
_symmetry.space_group_name_H-M   'P 1'
#
loop_
_entity.id
_entity.type
_entity.pdbx_description
1 polymer ?
#
loop_
_entity_poly.entity_id
_entity_poly.type
_entity_poly.pdbx_seq_one_letter_code
_entity_poly.pdbx_strand_id
1 'polypeptide(L)' 'MMAYSASRLGRRALLTGLVVAPAVLSFGRAQAGGAYLFLLGVASGDPAPDGFVIWTRLAADPLAADGLG' A
#
# COMPACT_ATOMS: atom_id res chain seq x y z
N MET A 1 19.62 15.82 -45.71
CA MET A 1 18.38 15.79 -44.90
C MET A 1 18.58 14.75 -43.82
N MET A 2 18.27 15.07 -42.55
CA MET A 2 18.42 14.25 -41.33
C MET A 2 19.71 14.44 -40.53
N ALA A 3 19.69 15.39 -39.60
CA ALA A 3 20.46 15.33 -38.36
C ALA A 3 19.46 15.37 -37.20
N TYR A 4 19.44 14.28 -36.43
CA TYR A 4 18.59 14.03 -35.27
C TYR A 4 18.80 15.13 -34.21
N SER A 5 17.78 15.95 -33.93
CA SER A 5 17.78 16.81 -32.74
C SER A 5 17.32 15.96 -31.55
N ALA A 6 18.27 15.30 -30.91
CA ALA A 6 18.02 14.61 -29.65
C ALA A 6 17.71 15.65 -28.55
N SER A 7 16.44 15.63 -28.12
CA SER A 7 15.92 15.92 -26.77
C SER A 7 16.22 17.29 -26.12
N ARG A 8 15.28 18.24 -26.31
CA ARG A 8 15.16 19.50 -25.54
C ARG A 8 14.64 19.28 -24.11
N LEU A 9 15.36 18.56 -23.26
CA LEU A 9 15.09 18.59 -21.82
C LEU A 9 15.78 19.80 -21.21
N GLY A 10 15.03 20.88 -21.01
CA GLY A 10 15.55 22.12 -20.43
C GLY A 10 15.88 21.97 -18.94
N ARG A 11 16.97 22.62 -18.48
CA ARG A 11 17.41 22.64 -17.06
C ARG A 11 16.27 22.94 -16.08
N ARG A 12 15.36 23.86 -16.44
CA ARG A 12 14.19 24.20 -15.62
C ARG A 12 13.21 23.03 -15.48
N ALA A 13 12.96 22.29 -16.56
CA ALA A 13 12.10 21.11 -16.52
C ALA A 13 12.68 20.01 -15.64
N LEU A 14 14.02 19.86 -15.65
CA LEU A 14 14.72 18.95 -14.73
C LEU A 14 14.58 19.40 -13.27
N LEU A 15 14.77 20.70 -12.98
CA LEU A 15 14.63 21.22 -11.63
C LEU A 15 13.19 21.11 -11.10
N THR A 16 12.18 21.43 -11.91
CA THR A 16 10.78 21.28 -11.51
C THR A 16 10.39 19.81 -11.35
N GLY A 17 10.90 18.94 -12.22
CA GLY A 17 10.73 17.50 -12.10
C GLY A 17 11.31 16.95 -10.79
N LEU A 18 12.50 17.40 -10.39
CA LEU A 18 13.16 16.94 -9.15
C LEU A 18 12.39 17.37 -7.88
N VAL A 19 11.69 18.50 -7.91
CA VAL A 19 10.89 19.00 -6.78
C VAL A 19 9.53 18.31 -6.70
N VAL A 20 8.88 18.07 -7.84
CA VAL A 20 7.52 17.51 -7.89
C VAL A 20 7.52 15.98 -7.83
N ALA A 21 8.53 15.32 -8.40
CA ALA A 21 8.58 13.86 -8.48
C ALA A 21 8.51 13.16 -7.11
N PRO A 22 9.21 13.59 -6.03
CA PRO A 22 9.10 12.94 -4.73
C PRO A 22 7.68 12.97 -4.15
N ALA A 23 6.96 14.10 -4.30
CA ALA A 23 5.59 14.24 -3.84
C ALA A 23 4.67 13.29 -4.62
N VAL A 24 4.75 13.29 -5.96
CA VAL A 24 3.95 12.40 -6.82
C VAL A 24 4.25 10.92 -6.53
N LEU A 25 5.53 10.56 -6.34
CA LEU A 25 5.93 9.20 -6.03
C LEU A 25 5.49 8.75 -4.63
N SER A 26 5.31 9.68 -3.67
CA SER A 26 4.88 9.35 -2.31
C SER A 26 3.41 8.93 -2.23
N PHE A 27 2.52 9.52 -3.04
CA PHE A 27 1.10 9.17 -3.08
C PHE A 27 0.83 7.79 -3.69
N GLY A 28 1.69 7.33 -4.61
CA GLY A 28 1.56 6.04 -5.29
C GLY A 28 2.25 4.87 -4.60
N ARG A 29 2.91 5.07 -3.45
CA ARG A 29 3.57 3.97 -2.75
C ARG A 29 2.51 3.12 -2.04
N ALA A 30 2.18 1.97 -2.62
CA ALA A 30 1.62 0.88 -1.85
C ALA A 30 2.61 0.56 -0.72
N GLN A 31 2.21 0.79 0.53
CA GLN A 31 3.00 0.40 1.70
C GLN A 31 2.98 -1.12 1.76
N ALA A 32 3.91 -1.77 1.05
CA ALA A 32 4.05 -3.22 1.01
C ALA A 32 4.52 -3.83 2.36
N GLY A 33 4.67 -3.00 3.40
CA GLY A 33 5.17 -3.39 4.72
C GLY A 33 4.24 -2.97 5.87
N GLY A 34 2.92 -3.05 5.67
CA GLY A 34 1.97 -2.90 6.79
C GLY A 34 2.19 -3.95 7.87
N ALA A 35 1.84 -3.63 9.12
CA ALA A 35 1.89 -4.57 10.23
C ALA A 35 1.06 -5.83 9.91
N TYR A 36 1.50 -6.99 10.41
CA TYR A 36 0.70 -8.21 10.35
C TYR A 36 -0.64 -7.98 11.05
N LEU A 37 -1.78 -8.29 10.42
CA LEU A 37 -3.13 -7.96 10.92
C LEU A 37 -3.88 -9.15 11.56
N PHE A 38 -3.29 -10.35 11.57
CA PHE A 38 -3.94 -11.58 12.06
C PHE A 38 -3.31 -12.11 13.35
N LEU A 39 -2.89 -11.20 14.23
CA LEU A 39 -2.29 -11.56 15.52
C LEU A 39 -3.26 -12.26 16.48
N LEU A 40 -4.57 -12.12 16.28
CA LEU A 40 -5.60 -12.90 16.99
C LEU A 40 -5.91 -14.24 16.31
N GLY A 41 -5.20 -14.57 15.22
CA GLY A 41 -5.38 -15.79 14.45
C GLY A 41 -6.63 -15.78 13.56
N VAL A 42 -6.90 -16.94 12.99
CA VAL A 42 -8.06 -17.22 12.15
C VAL A 42 -8.77 -18.44 12.73
N ALA A 43 -10.09 -18.45 12.70
CA ALA A 43 -10.89 -19.55 13.21
C ALA A 43 -12.04 -19.91 12.27
N SER A 44 -12.62 -21.08 12.51
CA SER A 44 -13.72 -21.64 11.72
C SER A 44 -14.83 -22.19 12.62
N GLY A 45 -16.06 -22.30 12.10
CA GLY A 45 -17.22 -22.80 12.84
C GLY A 45 -18.52 -22.74 12.04
N ASP A 46 -19.65 -22.99 12.72
CA ASP A 46 -20.99 -23.12 12.11
C ASP A 46 -21.02 -24.03 10.86
N PRO A 47 -20.71 -25.34 11.03
CA PRO A 47 -20.65 -26.26 9.90
C PRO A 47 -22.05 -26.61 9.36
N ALA A 48 -22.16 -26.58 8.04
CA ALA A 48 -23.28 -27.08 7.25
C ALA A 48 -22.80 -28.19 6.30
N PRO A 49 -23.69 -29.01 5.71
CA PRO A 49 -23.29 -30.08 4.80
C PRO A 49 -22.46 -29.62 3.59
N ASP A 50 -22.58 -28.36 3.19
CA ASP A 50 -21.93 -27.74 2.03
C ASP A 50 -20.87 -26.70 2.39
N GLY A 51 -20.63 -26.44 3.69
CA GLY A 51 -19.66 -25.42 4.08
C GLY A 51 -19.53 -25.17 5.57
N PHE A 52 -18.81 -24.10 5.90
CA PHE A 52 -18.63 -23.60 7.25
C PHE A 52 -18.20 -22.13 7.18
N VAL A 53 -18.32 -21.42 8.30
CA VAL A 53 -17.89 -20.03 8.43
C VAL A 53 -16.42 -19.94 8.76
N ILE A 54 -15.71 -19.02 8.11
CA ILE A 54 -14.37 -18.55 8.50
C ILE A 54 -14.50 -17.15 9.08
N TRP A 55 -13.84 -16.90 10.20
CA TRP A 55 -13.74 -15.55 10.76
C TRP A 55 -12.32 -15.21 11.20
N THR A 56 -12.04 -13.91 11.18
CA THR A 56 -10.85 -13.30 11.75
C THR A 56 -11.20 -11.90 12.24
N ARG A 57 -10.44 -11.40 13.21
CA ARG A 57 -10.47 -9.99 13.60
C ARG A 57 -9.20 -9.31 13.12
N LEU A 58 -9.34 -8.19 12.41
CA LEU A 58 -8.20 -7.35 12.01
C LEU A 58 -7.90 -6.38 13.16
N ALA A 59 -6.70 -6.48 13.71
CA ALA A 59 -6.18 -5.57 14.73
C ALA A 59 -4.68 -5.48 14.50
N ALA A 60 -4.09 -4.30 14.37
CA ALA A 60 -2.64 -4.16 14.21
C ALA A 60 -1.93 -4.15 15.58
N ASP A 61 -2.61 -3.62 16.59
CA ASP A 61 -2.26 -3.62 18.02
C ASP A 61 -3.44 -4.20 18.83
N PRO A 62 -3.51 -5.53 19.02
CA PRO A 62 -4.64 -6.17 19.69
C PRO A 62 -4.80 -5.77 21.17
N LEU A 63 -3.82 -5.08 21.74
CA LEU A 63 -3.83 -4.62 23.13
C LEU A 63 -4.07 -3.11 23.25
N ALA A 64 -4.43 -2.43 22.14
CA ALA A 64 -4.82 -1.03 22.15
C ALA A 64 -5.97 -0.79 23.16
N ALA A 65 -5.80 0.21 24.03
CA ALA A 65 -6.69 0.44 25.17
C ALA A 65 -8.11 0.89 24.76
N ASP A 66 -8.28 1.41 23.55
CA ASP A 66 -9.58 1.77 22.97
C ASP A 66 -10.36 0.54 22.47
N GLY A 67 -9.72 -0.63 22.42
CA GLY A 67 -10.28 -1.87 21.92
C GLY A 67 -10.54 -1.86 20.42
N LEU A 68 -10.04 -0.89 19.66
CA LEU A 68 -10.17 -0.84 18.19
C LEU A 68 -9.09 -1.66 17.49
N GLY A 69 -7.99 -1.93 18.20
CA GLY A 69 -6.88 -2.69 17.67
C GLY A 69 -5.95 -1.85 16.81
#